data_AF-A0A1F5QCA1-F1
#
_entry.id   AF-A0A1F5QCA1-F1
#
_cell.length_a   1.000
_cell.length_b   1.000
_cell.length_c   1.000
_cell.angle_alpha   90.00
_cell.angle_beta   90.00
_cell.angle_gamma   90.00
#
_symmetry.space_group_name_H-M   'P 1'
#
loop_
_entity.id
_entity.type
_entity.pdbx_description
1 polymer ?
#
loop_
_entity_poly.entity_id
_entity_poly.type
_entity_poly.pdbx_seq_one_letter_code
_entity_poly.pdbx_strand_id
1 'polypeptide(L)'
;MKNKQHSFFSRLGTGKEREYFIENLTMMLASGMDIFYALDAIKKEIRSKALKDAIAEMEEDVNGGSALWRALQNTGLLPEHVVALVRIGEESGRLPENLKVIVIQQEKDRTFRSKIRSAMIYPILVLALTLAIGTGIGWFILPRLATVFSELKLQLPFVTRILIGVGIFLGEYGMIAVPAALVVATALIYFVFIFPRTKFVGEALLFSFPVIRKLVKEVELARMGFILGTLLGAGMPVVAALDSLYKASSLRVYKKLYAHMRDSVEEGNSLQKSFSLYPREANRLVPITVQQMIISGEKSAQLSKTLIKIGETFETKTETTTKNLTVILEPILLVIVWIGVVSVALAVILPIYSLLGGLNNPPTDTSSPPPPVTESALPDTAPAPPGALETPLVNYLEILETETGYLNVRQNASGSSPVVGRVNPGEQFEYFGKQGSWYEISLPEGRRGWVIDRYIRVINP
;
A
#
# COMPACT_ATOMS: atom_id res chain seq x y z
N MET A 1 -17.35 29.12 33.14
CA MET A 1 -16.49 28.84 31.96
C MET A 1 -15.05 28.53 32.37
N LYS A 2 -14.83 27.53 33.24
CA LYS A 2 -13.50 27.00 33.58
C LYS A 2 -13.43 25.53 33.13
N ASN A 3 -12.28 25.09 32.61
CA ASN A 3 -11.88 23.69 32.39
C ASN A 3 -12.24 22.91 31.10
N LYS A 4 -12.44 23.53 29.93
CA LYS A 4 -12.44 22.74 28.67
C LYS A 4 -11.07 22.23 28.21
N GLN A 5 -9.94 22.75 28.73
CA GLN A 5 -8.59 22.34 28.32
C GLN A 5 -8.05 21.09 29.03
N HIS A 6 -8.56 20.73 30.23
CA HIS A 6 -8.12 19.52 30.95
C HIS A 6 -8.71 18.21 30.39
N SER A 7 -9.68 18.29 29.49
CA SER A 7 -10.41 17.13 28.95
C SER A 7 -9.63 16.30 27.93
N PHE A 8 -8.68 16.88 27.19
CA PHE A 8 -8.05 16.16 26.07
C PHE A 8 -7.02 15.11 26.52
N PHE A 9 -6.24 15.39 27.58
CA PHE A 9 -5.17 14.49 28.05
C PHE A 9 -5.67 13.40 29.01
N SER A 10 -6.78 13.60 29.74
CA SER A 10 -7.43 12.57 30.56
C SER A 10 -8.18 11.51 29.74
N ARG A 11 -8.35 11.74 28.42
CA ARG A 11 -8.99 10.81 27.46
C ARG A 11 -8.04 9.74 26.90
N LEU A 12 -6.73 9.88 27.07
CA LEU A 12 -5.77 8.87 26.64
C LEU A 12 -5.76 7.69 27.64
N GLY A 13 -6.51 6.64 27.31
CA GLY A 13 -6.46 5.35 28.02
C GLY A 13 -7.78 4.82 28.59
N THR A 14 -8.85 5.63 28.61
CA THR A 14 -10.15 5.24 29.19
C THR A 14 -11.10 4.52 28.23
N GLY A 15 -10.69 4.24 26.98
CA GLY A 15 -11.59 3.72 25.94
C GLY A 15 -12.32 2.42 26.34
N LYS A 16 -11.58 1.43 26.87
CA LYS A 16 -12.16 0.17 27.34
C LYS A 16 -13.07 0.34 28.56
N GLU A 17 -12.66 1.19 29.50
CA GLU A 17 -13.48 1.45 30.69
C GLU A 17 -14.73 2.27 30.38
N ARG A 18 -14.69 3.08 29.32
CA ARG A 18 -15.87 3.81 28.82
C ARG A 18 -16.88 2.87 28.17
N GLU A 19 -16.41 1.92 27.37
CA GLU A 19 -17.24 0.85 26.81
C GLU A 19 -17.87 0.04 27.96
N TYR A 20 -17.05 -0.37 28.95
CA TYR A 20 -17.51 -1.05 30.16
C TYR A 20 -18.59 -0.26 30.91
N PHE A 21 -18.39 1.04 31.11
CA PHE A 21 -19.36 1.91 31.77
C PHE A 21 -20.71 1.88 31.05
N ILE A 22 -20.75 2.06 29.72
CA ILE A 22 -22.03 2.04 28.99
C ILE A 22 -22.65 0.64 29.00
N GLU A 23 -21.86 -0.41 28.77
CA GLU A 23 -22.33 -1.79 28.74
C GLU A 23 -23.02 -2.15 30.07
N ASN A 24 -22.37 -1.89 31.21
CA ASN A 24 -22.93 -2.20 32.53
C ASN A 24 -24.08 -1.28 32.92
N LEU A 25 -24.00 0.02 32.60
CA LEU A 25 -25.10 0.94 32.81
C LEU A 25 -26.35 0.47 32.05
N THR A 26 -26.18 0.02 30.80
CA THR A 26 -27.27 -0.55 30.00
C THR A 26 -27.84 -1.81 30.65
N MET A 27 -27.00 -2.74 31.09
CA MET A 27 -27.44 -4.01 31.70
C MET A 27 -28.19 -3.78 33.01
N MET A 28 -27.69 -2.89 33.88
CA MET A 28 -28.32 -2.56 35.17
C MET A 28 -29.64 -1.82 34.99
N LEU A 29 -29.70 -0.82 34.10
CA LEU A 29 -30.95 -0.13 33.82
C LEU A 29 -31.98 -1.05 33.15
N ALA A 30 -31.54 -1.95 32.26
CA ALA A 30 -32.41 -2.93 31.63
C ALA A 30 -32.97 -3.98 32.62
N SER A 31 -32.30 -4.21 33.76
CA SER A 31 -32.83 -5.06 34.84
C SER A 31 -33.77 -4.32 35.79
N GLY A 32 -34.04 -3.03 35.53
CA GLY A 32 -34.90 -2.19 36.37
C GLY A 32 -34.19 -1.59 37.59
N MET A 33 -32.85 -1.66 37.65
CA MET A 33 -32.08 -0.98 38.70
C MET A 33 -32.21 0.54 38.56
N ASP A 34 -32.35 1.25 39.67
CA ASP A 34 -32.31 2.71 39.69
C ASP A 34 -30.93 3.24 39.24
N ILE A 35 -30.93 4.37 38.53
CA ILE A 35 -29.74 4.99 37.95
C ILE A 35 -28.67 5.28 39.00
N PHE A 36 -29.06 5.72 40.21
CA PHE A 36 -28.14 6.04 41.27
C PHE A 36 -27.36 4.80 41.72
N TYR A 37 -28.08 3.69 41.97
CA TYR A 37 -27.45 2.42 42.36
C TYR A 37 -26.58 1.84 41.24
N ALA A 38 -27.00 1.99 39.98
CA ALA A 38 -26.19 1.57 38.84
C ALA A 38 -24.87 2.35 38.76
N LEU A 39 -24.90 3.67 38.91
CA LEU A 39 -23.70 4.52 38.91
C LEU A 39 -22.76 4.17 40.08
N ASP A 40 -23.28 4.00 41.30
CA ASP A 40 -22.48 3.64 42.47
C ASP A 40 -21.84 2.25 42.34
N ALA A 41 -22.57 1.27 41.78
CA ALA A 41 -22.05 -0.07 41.52
C ALA A 41 -20.90 -0.03 40.50
N ILE A 42 -21.08 0.65 39.37
CA ILE A 42 -20.05 0.75 38.33
C ILE A 42 -18.82 1.50 38.84
N LYS A 43 -19.00 2.60 39.58
CA LYS A 43 -17.91 3.40 40.18
C LYS A 43 -16.94 2.56 41.01
N LYS A 44 -17.43 1.52 41.72
CA LYS A 44 -16.59 0.62 42.54
C LYS A 44 -15.66 -0.25 41.70
N GLU A 45 -16.05 -0.59 40.47
CA GLU A 45 -15.30 -1.49 39.58
C GLU A 45 -14.33 -0.76 38.65
N ILE A 46 -14.58 0.52 38.35
CA ILE A 46 -13.70 1.34 37.51
C ILE A 46 -12.31 1.48 38.16
N ARG A 47 -11.23 1.33 37.39
CA ARG A 47 -9.87 1.50 37.91
C ARG A 47 -9.34 2.90 37.68
N SER A 48 -9.66 3.53 36.56
CA SER A 48 -9.22 4.90 36.27
C SER A 48 -9.81 5.90 37.27
N LYS A 49 -8.92 6.63 37.94
CA LYS A 49 -9.31 7.74 38.81
C LYS A 49 -10.13 8.80 38.06
N ALA A 50 -9.71 9.15 36.85
CA ALA A 50 -10.40 10.17 36.05
C ALA A 50 -11.84 9.77 35.69
N LEU A 51 -12.09 8.49 35.43
CA LEU A 51 -13.44 8.01 35.13
C LEU A 51 -14.28 7.84 36.40
N LYS A 52 -13.66 7.43 37.52
CA LYS A 52 -14.30 7.45 38.84
C LYS A 52 -14.78 8.83 39.25
N ASP A 53 -13.92 9.84 39.12
CA ASP A 53 -14.26 11.23 39.45
C ASP A 53 -15.42 11.74 38.56
N ALA A 54 -15.40 11.42 37.26
CA ALA A 54 -16.47 11.76 36.35
C ALA A 54 -17.80 11.05 36.67
N ILE A 55 -17.76 9.77 37.09
CA ILE A 55 -18.96 9.05 37.52
C ILE A 55 -19.51 9.61 38.84
N ALA A 56 -18.64 10.00 39.77
CA ALA A 56 -19.05 10.63 41.02
C ALA A 56 -19.74 11.99 40.77
N GLU A 57 -19.20 12.82 39.87
CA GLU A 57 -19.84 14.08 39.45
C GLU A 57 -21.21 13.82 38.79
N MET A 58 -21.32 12.79 37.94
CA MET A 58 -22.60 12.41 37.34
C MET A 58 -23.62 11.92 38.38
N GLU A 59 -23.16 11.13 39.36
CA GLU A 59 -24.00 10.62 40.45
C GLU A 59 -24.54 11.77 41.32
N GLU A 60 -23.69 12.76 41.65
CA GLU A 60 -24.10 13.96 42.36
C GLU A 60 -25.11 14.80 41.56
N ASP A 61 -24.83 15.04 40.27
CA ASP A 61 -25.72 15.77 39.36
C ASP A 61 -27.11 15.10 39.25
N VAL A 62 -27.13 13.78 39.04
CA VAL A 62 -28.38 13.02 38.88
C VAL A 62 -29.15 12.95 40.20
N ASN A 63 -28.48 12.73 41.32
CA ASN A 63 -29.10 12.76 42.65
C ASN A 63 -29.63 14.17 43.01
N GLY A 64 -28.98 15.22 42.51
CA GLY A 64 -29.46 16.61 42.57
C GLY A 64 -30.64 16.93 41.65
N GLY A 65 -31.13 15.96 40.87
CA GLY A 65 -32.28 16.10 39.97
C GLY A 65 -31.93 16.55 38.54
N SER A 66 -30.65 16.58 38.16
CA SER A 66 -30.26 16.81 36.77
C SER A 66 -30.57 15.58 35.92
N ALA A 67 -30.96 15.82 34.67
CA ALA A 67 -31.13 14.75 33.69
C ALA A 67 -29.80 14.04 33.40
N LEU A 68 -29.83 12.71 33.27
CA LEU A 68 -28.67 11.86 33.01
C LEU A 68 -27.91 12.31 31.75
N TRP A 69 -28.62 12.67 30.67
CA TRP A 69 -27.97 13.13 29.45
C TRP A 69 -27.14 14.40 29.66
N ARG A 70 -27.56 15.29 30.57
CA ARG A 70 -26.87 16.54 30.87
C ARG A 70 -25.62 16.28 31.70
N ALA A 71 -25.74 15.43 32.72
CA ALA A 71 -24.61 14.96 33.51
C ALA A 71 -23.55 14.31 32.60
N LEU A 72 -23.97 13.40 31.71
CA LEU A 72 -23.08 12.78 30.71
C LEU A 72 -22.43 13.79 29.76
N GLN A 73 -23.16 14.82 29.33
CA GLN A 73 -22.64 15.87 28.46
C GLN A 73 -21.50 16.66 29.14
N ASN A 74 -21.65 16.97 30.42
CA ASN A 74 -20.67 17.72 31.21
C ASN A 74 -19.34 16.98 31.31
N THR A 75 -19.37 15.66 31.50
CA THR A 75 -18.16 14.83 31.56
C THR A 75 -17.37 14.83 30.24
N GLY A 76 -18.06 15.04 29.11
CA GLY A 76 -17.47 14.92 27.78
C GLY A 76 -16.87 13.54 27.49
N LEU A 77 -17.31 12.49 28.20
CA LEU A 77 -16.85 11.12 28.00
C LEU A 77 -17.33 10.55 26.66
N LEU A 78 -18.58 10.86 26.30
CA LEU A 78 -19.28 10.26 25.17
C LEU A 78 -19.36 11.21 23.97
N PRO A 79 -19.36 10.67 22.74
CA PRO A 79 -19.65 11.47 21.55
C PRO A 79 -21.05 12.08 21.61
N GLU A 80 -21.24 13.22 20.95
CA GLU A 80 -22.48 13.99 21.04
C GLU A 80 -23.72 13.23 20.54
N HIS A 81 -23.60 12.42 19.49
CA HIS A 81 -24.71 11.57 19.01
C HIS A 81 -25.14 10.51 20.03
N VAL A 82 -24.23 10.05 20.89
CA VAL A 82 -24.54 9.11 21.98
C VAL A 82 -25.30 9.83 23.08
N VAL A 83 -24.83 11.01 23.48
CA VAL A 83 -25.53 11.87 24.45
C VAL A 83 -26.94 12.21 23.96
N ALA A 84 -27.09 12.49 22.66
CA ALA A 84 -28.39 12.77 22.04
C ALA A 84 -29.34 11.56 22.11
N LEU A 85 -28.85 10.34 21.91
CA LEU A 85 -29.65 9.12 22.09
C LEU A 85 -30.07 8.90 23.54
N VAL A 86 -29.18 9.18 24.50
CA VAL A 86 -29.52 9.14 25.94
C VAL A 86 -30.60 10.15 26.25
N ARG A 87 -30.47 11.39 25.74
CA ARG A 87 -31.47 12.45 25.92
C ARG A 87 -32.84 12.03 25.42
N ILE A 88 -32.94 11.54 24.18
CA ILE A 88 -34.22 11.07 23.64
C ILE A 88 -34.76 9.90 24.45
N GLY A 89 -33.88 8.98 24.88
CA GLY A 89 -34.27 7.82 25.67
C GLY A 89 -34.86 8.22 27.02
N GLU A 90 -34.25 9.21 27.68
CA GLU A 90 -34.71 9.76 28.94
C GLU A 90 -36.03 10.55 28.78
N GLU A 91 -36.12 11.42 27.76
CA GLU A 91 -37.34 12.19 27.45
C GLU A 91 -38.53 11.30 27.03
N SER A 92 -38.26 10.14 26.40
CA SER A 92 -39.30 9.20 25.94
C SER A 92 -39.55 8.01 26.87
N GLY A 93 -38.81 7.90 27.98
CA GLY A 93 -38.88 6.75 28.89
C GLY A 93 -38.37 5.43 28.30
N ARG A 94 -37.61 5.49 27.19
CA ARG A 94 -37.00 4.34 26.47
C ARG A 94 -35.48 4.32 26.58
N LEU A 95 -34.98 4.71 27.76
CA LEU A 95 -33.55 4.82 28.02
C LEU A 95 -32.82 3.47 27.87
N PRO A 96 -33.32 2.33 28.43
CA PRO A 96 -32.66 1.03 28.26
C PRO A 96 -32.54 0.60 26.79
N GLU A 97 -33.58 0.83 25.97
CA GLU A 97 -33.58 0.49 24.56
C GLU A 97 -32.55 1.31 23.78
N ASN A 98 -32.48 2.62 24.01
CA ASN A 98 -31.52 3.49 23.33
C ASN A 98 -30.08 3.21 23.76
N LEU A 99 -29.85 2.91 25.04
CA LEU A 99 -28.54 2.48 25.54
C LEU A 99 -28.10 1.15 24.90
N LYS A 100 -29.03 0.19 24.71
CA LYS A 100 -28.75 -1.05 23.99
C LYS A 100 -28.30 -0.80 22.55
N VAL A 101 -28.91 0.16 21.85
CA VAL A 101 -28.48 0.55 20.50
C VAL A 101 -27.05 1.11 20.50
N ILE A 102 -26.69 1.90 21.50
CA ILE A 102 -25.33 2.42 21.68
C ILE A 102 -24.33 1.27 21.89
N VAL A 103 -24.64 0.31 22.77
CA VAL A 103 -23.79 -0.87 23.04
C VAL A 103 -23.56 -1.69 21.76
N ILE A 104 -24.63 -2.00 21.01
CA ILE A 104 -24.52 -2.74 19.74
C ILE A 104 -23.58 -2.01 18.76
N GLN A 105 -23.69 -0.68 18.67
CA GLN A 105 -22.81 0.09 17.79
C GLN A 105 -21.34 0.05 18.25
N GLN A 106 -21.09 0.13 19.56
CA GLN A 106 -19.73 0.03 20.10
C GLN A 106 -19.11 -1.34 19.84
N GLU A 107 -19.89 -2.41 19.98
CA GLU A 107 -19.45 -3.77 19.66
C GLU A 107 -19.07 -3.92 18.18
N LYS A 108 -19.88 -3.35 17.28
CA LYS A 108 -19.58 -3.30 15.84
C LYS A 108 -18.31 -2.54 15.55
N ASP A 109 -18.15 -1.34 16.13
CA ASP A 109 -16.95 -0.52 15.98
C ASP A 109 -15.69 -1.25 16.51
N ARG A 110 -15.80 -1.93 17.66
CA ARG A 110 -14.73 -2.74 18.26
C ARG A 110 -14.34 -3.90 17.36
N THR A 111 -15.33 -4.63 16.84
CA THR A 111 -15.13 -5.75 15.93
C THR A 111 -14.46 -5.30 14.64
N PHE A 112 -14.90 -4.18 14.07
CA PHE A 112 -14.28 -3.58 12.89
C PHE A 112 -12.82 -3.16 13.13
N ARG A 113 -12.54 -2.45 14.24
CA ARG A 113 -11.17 -2.08 14.63
C ARG A 113 -10.28 -3.29 14.84
N SER A 114 -10.81 -4.35 15.46
CA SER A 114 -10.10 -5.61 15.65
C SER A 114 -9.75 -6.25 14.31
N LYS A 115 -10.70 -6.35 13.38
CA LYS A 115 -10.47 -6.87 12.02
C LYS A 115 -9.39 -6.07 11.27
N ILE A 116 -9.44 -4.74 11.31
CA ILE A 116 -8.39 -3.88 10.72
C ILE A 116 -7.04 -4.17 11.38
N ARG A 117 -6.99 -4.18 12.71
CA ARG A 117 -5.73 -4.41 13.44
C ARG A 117 -5.15 -5.77 13.07
N SER A 118 -5.95 -6.82 13.07
CA SER A 118 -5.52 -8.17 12.70
C SER A 118 -5.03 -8.24 11.26
N ALA A 119 -5.69 -7.58 10.31
CA ALA A 119 -5.24 -7.49 8.92
C ALA A 119 -3.89 -6.77 8.75
N MET A 120 -3.56 -5.83 9.64
CA MET A 120 -2.32 -5.05 9.60
C MET A 120 -1.13 -5.71 10.30
N ILE A 121 -1.35 -6.64 11.24
CA ILE A 121 -0.28 -7.28 12.02
C ILE A 121 0.73 -7.98 11.10
N TYR A 122 0.24 -8.80 10.16
CA TYR A 122 1.10 -9.55 9.25
C TYR A 122 1.95 -8.62 8.35
N PRO A 123 1.38 -7.64 7.61
CA PRO A 123 2.14 -6.66 6.84
C PRO A 123 3.22 -5.94 7.67
N ILE A 124 2.87 -5.50 8.88
CA ILE A 124 3.79 -4.75 9.74
C ILE A 124 4.95 -5.65 10.18
N LEU A 125 4.68 -6.90 10.58
CA LEU A 125 5.71 -7.83 11.03
C LEU A 125 6.69 -8.17 9.90
N VAL A 126 6.18 -8.50 8.71
CA VAL A 126 7.03 -8.83 7.56
C VAL A 126 7.89 -7.64 7.15
N LEU A 127 7.30 -6.44 7.02
CA LEU A 127 8.06 -5.23 6.69
C LEU A 127 9.10 -4.89 7.75
N ALA A 128 8.77 -5.03 9.05
CA ALA A 128 9.72 -4.79 10.13
C ALA A 128 10.90 -5.77 10.06
N LEU A 129 10.65 -7.06 9.80
CA LEU A 129 11.69 -8.06 9.66
C LEU A 129 12.57 -7.83 8.42
N THR A 130 11.96 -7.53 7.26
CA THR A 130 12.69 -7.19 6.03
C THR A 130 13.54 -5.94 6.23
N LEU A 131 13.02 -4.90 6.88
CA LEU A 131 13.76 -3.68 7.18
C LEU A 131 14.90 -3.94 8.16
N ALA A 132 14.68 -4.76 9.20
CA ALA A 132 15.70 -5.13 10.17
C ALA A 132 16.86 -5.90 9.51
N ILE A 133 16.55 -6.92 8.69
CA ILE A 133 17.56 -7.70 7.96
C ILE A 133 18.30 -6.82 6.95
N GLY A 134 17.57 -6.04 6.15
CA GLY A 134 18.16 -5.14 5.16
C GLY A 134 19.08 -4.09 5.79
N THR A 135 18.66 -3.50 6.91
CA THR A 135 19.47 -2.55 7.67
C THR A 135 20.69 -3.23 8.27
N GLY A 136 20.56 -4.43 8.84
CA GLY A 136 21.69 -5.19 9.37
C GLY A 136 22.75 -5.51 8.31
N ILE A 137 22.32 -5.93 7.12
CA ILE A 137 23.23 -6.19 6.00
C ILE A 137 23.91 -4.89 5.54
N GLY A 138 23.14 -3.81 5.37
CA GLY A 138 23.67 -2.50 4.99
C GLY A 138 24.65 -1.91 6.00
N TRP A 139 24.42 -2.17 7.28
CA TRP A 139 25.25 -1.64 8.37
C TRP A 139 26.53 -2.44 8.62
N PHE A 140 26.45 -3.78 8.60
CA PHE A 140 27.58 -4.62 8.99
C PHE A 140 28.36 -5.22 7.81
N ILE A 141 27.67 -5.55 6.71
CA ILE A 141 28.27 -6.30 5.60
C ILE A 141 28.78 -5.34 4.51
N LEU A 142 27.94 -4.40 4.08
CA LEU A 142 28.29 -3.46 3.00
C LEU A 142 29.58 -2.65 3.25
N PRO A 143 29.87 -2.10 4.46
CA PRO A 143 31.11 -1.36 4.68
C PRO A 143 32.35 -2.24 4.56
N ARG A 144 32.28 -3.50 5.01
CA ARG A 144 33.39 -4.46 4.90
C ARG A 144 33.66 -4.78 3.43
N LEU A 145 32.61 -5.03 2.64
CA LEU A 145 32.77 -5.20 1.20
C LEU A 145 33.37 -3.96 0.55
N ALA A 146 32.88 -2.76 0.90
CA ALA A 146 33.41 -1.50 0.38
C ALA A 146 34.93 -1.36 0.57
N THR A 147 35.46 -1.69 1.75
CA THR A 147 36.92 -1.66 2.00
C THR A 147 37.68 -2.57 1.04
N VAL A 148 37.25 -3.83 0.89
CA VAL A 148 37.89 -4.80 -0.02
C VAL A 148 37.84 -4.32 -1.47
N PHE A 149 36.70 -3.80 -1.95
CA PHE A 149 36.58 -3.31 -3.33
C PHE A 149 37.40 -2.06 -3.60
N SER A 150 37.60 -1.20 -2.60
CA SER A 150 38.41 0.02 -2.75
C SER A 150 39.89 -0.29 -2.95
N GLU A 151 40.41 -1.38 -2.38
CA GLU A 151 41.80 -1.80 -2.51
C GLU A 151 42.11 -2.39 -3.91
N LEU A 152 41.10 -3.00 -4.54
CA LEU A 152 41.28 -3.74 -5.79
C LEU A 152 41.31 -2.87 -7.06
N LYS A 153 41.08 -1.55 -6.95
CA LYS A 153 41.13 -0.57 -8.05
C LYS A 153 40.37 -0.98 -9.34
N LEU A 154 39.31 -1.78 -9.21
CA LEU A 154 38.50 -2.24 -10.33
C LEU A 154 37.44 -1.20 -10.72
N GLN A 155 37.03 -1.18 -11.99
CA GLN A 155 35.86 -0.41 -12.42
C GLN A 155 34.57 -1.10 -11.95
N LEU A 156 33.93 -0.54 -10.93
CA LEU A 156 32.74 -1.12 -10.33
C LEU A 156 31.46 -0.75 -11.10
N PRO A 157 30.51 -1.69 -11.28
CA PRO A 157 29.19 -1.41 -11.82
C PRO A 157 28.48 -0.31 -11.03
N PHE A 158 27.58 0.44 -11.69
CA PHE A 158 26.87 1.56 -11.07
C PHE A 158 26.13 1.17 -9.78
N VAL A 159 25.45 0.02 -9.80
CA VAL A 159 24.72 -0.51 -8.64
C VAL A 159 25.66 -0.74 -7.46
N THR A 160 26.83 -1.35 -7.69
CA THR A 160 27.86 -1.58 -6.67
C THR A 160 28.43 -0.28 -6.10
N ARG A 161 28.62 0.77 -6.93
CA ARG A 161 29.09 2.08 -6.46
C ARG A 161 28.10 2.77 -5.51
N ILE A 162 26.79 2.73 -5.84
CA ILE A 162 25.76 3.26 -4.93
C ILE A 162 25.81 2.52 -3.59
N LEU A 163 25.87 1.19 -3.64
CA LEU A 163 25.85 0.35 -2.44
C LEU A 163 27.07 0.57 -1.56
N ILE A 164 28.26 0.73 -2.15
CA ILE A 164 29.48 1.08 -1.41
C ILE A 164 29.32 2.46 -0.76
N GLY A 165 28.81 3.45 -1.48
CA GLY A 165 28.53 4.78 -0.91
C GLY A 165 27.56 4.73 0.27
N VAL A 166 26.48 3.96 0.14
CA VAL A 166 25.50 3.72 1.22
C VAL A 166 26.15 2.96 2.39
N GLY A 167 27.01 1.98 2.10
CA GLY A 167 27.75 1.21 3.10
C GLY A 167 28.72 2.06 3.91
N ILE A 168 29.50 2.92 3.26
CA ILE A 168 30.42 3.86 3.94
C ILE A 168 29.60 4.83 4.81
N PHE A 169 28.51 5.39 4.27
CA PHE A 169 27.62 6.29 5.02
C PHE A 169 27.00 5.59 6.25
N LEU A 170 26.51 4.36 6.11
CA LEU A 170 25.96 3.58 7.22
C LEU A 170 27.04 3.15 8.22
N GLY A 171 28.25 2.85 7.77
CA GLY A 171 29.38 2.52 8.64
C GLY A 171 29.83 3.69 9.50
N GLU A 172 29.91 4.88 8.92
CA GLU A 172 30.41 6.09 9.59
C GLU A 172 29.32 6.82 10.39
N TYR A 173 28.13 7.01 9.80
CA TYR A 173 27.05 7.80 10.38
C TYR A 173 25.87 6.96 10.87
N GLY A 174 25.87 5.65 10.66
CA GLY A 174 24.71 4.80 10.93
C GLY A 174 24.12 5.01 12.32
N MET A 175 24.96 5.06 13.37
CA MET A 175 24.53 5.16 14.77
C MET A 175 23.60 6.36 15.01
N ILE A 176 23.76 7.42 14.21
CA ILE A 176 22.94 8.62 14.26
C ILE A 176 21.89 8.57 13.13
N ALA A 177 22.29 8.19 11.92
CA ALA A 177 21.46 8.24 10.72
C ALA A 177 20.23 7.33 10.79
N VAL A 178 20.35 6.09 11.29
CA VAL A 178 19.20 5.16 11.35
C VAL A 178 18.17 5.58 12.41
N PRO A 179 18.56 5.89 13.67
CA PRO A 179 17.61 6.44 14.63
C PRO A 179 17.01 7.78 14.16
N ALA A 180 17.81 8.67 13.58
CA ALA A 180 17.31 9.94 13.03
C ALA A 180 16.29 9.72 11.91
N ALA A 181 16.55 8.80 10.98
CA ALA A 181 15.62 8.44 9.92
C ALA A 181 14.29 7.88 10.48
N LEU A 182 14.36 7.05 11.53
CA LEU A 182 13.17 6.52 12.19
C LEU A 182 12.35 7.63 12.88
N VAL A 183 13.03 8.57 13.56
CA VAL A 183 12.39 9.72 14.21
C VAL A 183 11.74 10.63 13.15
N VAL A 184 12.44 10.94 12.06
CA VAL A 184 11.92 11.76 10.96
C VAL A 184 10.73 11.08 10.29
N ALA A 185 10.81 9.78 10.01
CA ALA A 185 9.69 9.02 9.44
C ALA A 185 8.47 9.03 10.37
N THR A 186 8.67 8.81 11.67
CA THR A 186 7.59 8.84 12.67
C THR A 186 6.98 10.24 12.80
N ALA A 187 7.81 11.28 12.82
CA ALA A 187 7.36 12.66 12.84
C ALA A 187 6.58 13.01 11.57
N LEU A 188 7.05 12.60 10.39
CA LEU A 188 6.37 12.80 9.13
C LEU A 188 4.99 12.12 9.12
N ILE A 189 4.91 10.86 9.57
CA ILE A 189 3.64 10.14 9.71
C ILE A 189 2.70 10.89 10.67
N TYR A 190 3.20 11.34 11.81
CA TYR A 190 2.41 12.11 12.77
C TYR A 190 1.90 13.43 12.17
N PHE A 191 2.76 14.20 11.50
CA PHE A 191 2.37 15.45 10.87
C PHE A 191 1.38 15.21 9.73
N VAL A 192 1.58 14.22 8.86
CA VAL A 192 0.70 14.00 7.70
C VAL A 192 -0.67 13.44 8.10
N PHE A 193 -0.73 12.51 9.06
CA PHE A 193 -1.95 11.76 9.36
C PHE A 193 -2.66 12.17 10.66
N ILE A 194 -1.95 12.75 11.63
CA ILE A 194 -2.51 13.03 12.98
C ILE A 194 -2.67 14.53 13.21
N PHE A 195 -1.72 15.34 12.77
CA PHE A 195 -1.72 16.77 13.07
C PHE A 195 -2.92 17.49 12.42
N PRO A 196 -3.77 18.21 13.19
CA PRO A 196 -5.05 18.72 12.70
C PRO A 196 -4.97 19.62 11.47
N ARG A 197 -3.91 20.41 11.31
CA ARG A 197 -3.77 21.34 10.17
C ARG A 197 -3.46 20.62 8.87
N THR A 198 -2.68 19.55 8.91
CA THR A 198 -2.14 18.80 7.76
C THR A 198 -2.87 17.49 7.50
N LYS A 199 -3.78 17.08 8.39
CA LYS A 199 -4.63 15.89 8.23
C LYS A 199 -5.30 15.77 6.86
N PHE A 200 -5.63 16.88 6.20
CA PHE A 200 -6.22 16.87 4.86
C PHE A 200 -5.29 16.28 3.79
N VAL A 201 -3.97 16.42 3.96
CA VAL A 201 -2.96 15.82 3.06
C VAL A 201 -2.97 14.31 3.24
N GLY A 202 -2.98 13.82 4.49
CA GLY A 202 -3.12 12.40 4.79
C GLY A 202 -4.43 11.81 4.28
N GLU A 203 -5.56 12.53 4.45
CA GLU A 203 -6.86 12.14 3.89
C GLU A 203 -6.81 12.05 2.36
N ALA A 204 -6.20 13.04 1.68
CA ALA A 204 -6.05 13.01 0.22
C ALA A 204 -5.19 11.83 -0.25
N LEU A 205 -4.09 11.54 0.45
CA LEU A 205 -3.19 10.41 0.14
C LEU A 205 -3.90 9.06 0.32
N LEU A 206 -4.66 8.89 1.42
CA LEU A 206 -5.49 7.70 1.65
C LEU A 206 -6.54 7.51 0.55
N PHE A 207 -7.14 8.60 0.07
CA PHE A 207 -8.14 8.56 -1.00
C PHE A 207 -7.59 8.30 -2.41
N SER A 208 -6.27 8.36 -2.61
CA SER A 208 -5.63 7.99 -3.86
C SER A 208 -5.67 6.48 -4.11
N PHE A 209 -5.66 5.67 -3.05
CA PHE A 209 -5.74 4.22 -3.17
C PHE A 209 -7.21 3.78 -3.36
N PRO A 210 -7.56 3.09 -4.46
CA PRO A 210 -8.95 2.79 -4.80
C PRO A 210 -9.65 1.91 -3.74
N VAL A 211 -8.94 0.95 -3.16
CA VAL A 211 -9.46 0.05 -2.13
C VAL A 211 -9.74 0.80 -0.83
N ILE A 212 -8.81 1.64 -0.38
CA ILE A 212 -8.97 2.47 0.84
C ILE A 212 -10.10 3.46 0.64
N ARG A 213 -10.16 4.13 -0.52
CA ARG A 213 -11.25 5.05 -0.87
C ARG A 213 -12.61 4.37 -0.81
N LYS A 214 -12.72 3.15 -1.34
CA LYS A 214 -13.95 2.34 -1.27
C LYS A 214 -14.30 2.03 0.18
N LEU A 215 -13.35 1.53 0.98
CA LEU A 215 -13.56 1.19 2.38
C LEU A 215 -14.04 2.39 3.20
N VAL A 216 -13.38 3.54 3.07
CA VAL A 216 -13.77 4.75 3.81
C VAL A 216 -15.18 5.21 3.44
N LYS A 217 -15.54 5.13 2.15
CA LYS A 217 -16.91 5.42 1.71
C LYS A 217 -17.93 4.46 2.34
N GLU A 218 -17.63 3.17 2.34
CA GLU A 218 -18.54 2.15 2.90
C GLU A 218 -18.72 2.33 4.41
N VAL A 219 -17.63 2.60 5.16
CA VAL A 219 -17.67 2.90 6.59
C VAL A 219 -18.53 4.13 6.88
N GLU A 220 -18.37 5.19 6.10
CA GLU A 220 -19.09 6.44 6.36
C GLU A 220 -20.57 6.33 5.98
N LEU A 221 -20.91 5.58 4.92
CA LEU A 221 -22.31 5.29 4.58
C LEU A 221 -22.99 4.38 5.61
N ALA A 222 -22.26 3.39 6.15
CA ALA A 222 -22.74 2.56 7.25
C ALA A 222 -23.06 3.41 8.48
N ARG A 223 -22.12 4.29 8.87
CA ARG A 223 -22.28 5.25 9.97
C ARG A 223 -23.45 6.19 9.75
N MET A 224 -23.55 6.81 8.57
CA MET A 224 -24.62 7.72 8.21
C MET A 224 -25.99 7.04 8.33
N GLY A 225 -26.13 5.86 7.75
CA GLY A 225 -27.37 5.09 7.79
C GLY A 225 -27.78 4.72 9.21
N PHE A 226 -26.82 4.26 10.02
CA PHE A 226 -27.07 3.92 11.42
C PHE A 226 -27.44 5.15 12.25
N ILE A 227 -26.60 6.19 12.30
CA ILE A 227 -26.83 7.37 13.16
C ILE A 227 -28.14 8.07 12.81
N LEU A 228 -28.36 8.39 11.52
CA LEU A 228 -29.61 9.06 11.14
C LEU A 228 -30.80 8.13 11.30
N GLY A 229 -30.68 6.86 10.90
CA GLY A 229 -31.76 5.88 11.02
C GLY A 229 -32.23 5.72 12.46
N THR A 230 -31.31 5.56 13.41
CA THR A 230 -31.62 5.43 14.83
C THR A 230 -32.18 6.73 15.43
N LEU A 231 -31.54 7.88 15.18
CA LEU A 231 -32.00 9.15 15.75
C LEU A 231 -33.41 9.50 15.25
N LEU A 232 -33.66 9.35 13.94
CA LEU A 232 -34.99 9.56 13.37
C LEU A 232 -36.01 8.55 13.88
N GLY A 233 -35.61 7.28 14.06
CA GLY A 233 -36.46 6.22 14.61
C GLY A 233 -36.85 6.47 16.07
N ALA A 234 -35.98 7.16 16.82
CA ALA A 234 -36.25 7.64 18.17
C ALA A 234 -37.10 8.93 18.19
N GLY A 235 -37.49 9.46 17.02
CA GLY A 235 -38.34 10.65 16.91
C GLY A 235 -37.58 11.97 16.87
N MET A 236 -36.25 11.96 16.72
CA MET A 236 -35.47 13.20 16.58
C MET A 236 -35.83 13.93 15.26
N PRO A 237 -36.00 15.27 15.28
CA PRO A 237 -36.14 16.05 14.06
C PRO A 237 -34.95 15.90 13.12
N VAL A 238 -35.19 15.89 11.80
CA VAL A 238 -34.15 15.63 10.77
C VAL A 238 -32.96 16.58 10.87
N VAL A 239 -33.20 17.87 11.12
CA VAL A 239 -32.15 18.89 11.26
C VAL A 239 -31.23 18.56 12.45
N ALA A 240 -31.79 18.19 13.60
CA ALA A 240 -31.02 17.82 14.79
C ALA A 240 -30.25 16.49 14.60
N ALA A 241 -30.83 15.55 13.85
CA ALA A 241 -30.16 14.30 13.51
C ALA A 241 -28.97 14.54 12.55
N LEU A 242 -29.13 15.42 11.56
CA LEU A 242 -28.06 15.83 10.64
C LEU A 242 -26.93 16.58 11.36
N ASP A 243 -27.26 17.46 12.30
CA ASP A 243 -26.27 18.14 13.13
C ASP A 243 -25.46 17.13 13.97
N SER A 244 -26.13 16.15 14.58
CA SER A 244 -25.48 15.06 15.32
C SER A 244 -24.55 14.24 14.42
N LEU A 245 -24.96 13.94 13.19
CA LEU A 245 -24.12 13.25 12.20
C LEU A 245 -22.91 14.10 11.78
N TYR A 246 -23.10 15.39 11.53
CA TYR A 246 -22.02 16.34 11.22
C TYR A 246 -20.93 16.37 12.30
N LYS A 247 -21.35 16.39 13.57
CA LYS A 247 -20.45 16.34 14.74
C LYS A 247 -19.76 14.98 14.89
N ALA A 248 -20.46 13.89 14.55
CA ALA A 248 -19.93 12.53 14.64
C ALA A 248 -18.92 12.17 13.54
N SER A 249 -19.05 12.74 12.34
CA SER A 249 -18.11 12.48 11.24
C SER A 249 -16.73 13.05 11.54
N SER A 250 -15.66 12.35 11.12
CA SER A 250 -14.28 12.84 11.28
C SER A 250 -13.65 13.30 9.96
N LEU A 251 -14.32 13.03 8.84
CA LEU A 251 -13.84 13.31 7.49
C LEU A 251 -14.35 14.66 7.03
N ARG A 252 -13.43 15.58 6.71
CA ARG A 252 -13.81 16.96 6.34
C ARG A 252 -14.75 17.02 5.14
N VAL A 253 -14.56 16.12 4.18
CA VAL A 253 -15.35 16.07 2.95
C VAL A 253 -16.81 15.69 3.24
N TYR A 254 -17.05 14.75 4.16
CA TYR A 254 -18.40 14.37 4.60
C TYR A 254 -19.01 15.41 5.54
N LYS A 255 -18.23 16.03 6.42
CA LYS A 255 -18.70 17.17 7.23
C LYS A 255 -19.30 18.29 6.39
N LYS A 256 -18.66 18.67 5.29
CA LYS A 256 -19.20 19.68 4.37
C LYS A 256 -20.55 19.25 3.79
N LEU A 257 -20.65 18.00 3.35
CA LEU A 257 -21.92 17.45 2.85
C LEU A 257 -23.01 17.48 3.92
N TYR A 258 -22.72 17.03 5.14
CA TYR A 258 -23.72 16.99 6.22
C TYR A 258 -24.15 18.37 6.69
N ALA A 259 -23.23 19.34 6.74
CA ALA A 259 -23.57 20.74 7.01
C ALA A 259 -24.50 21.29 5.93
N HIS A 260 -24.16 21.10 4.65
CA HIS A 260 -25.01 21.50 3.53
C HIS A 260 -26.41 20.86 3.58
N MET A 261 -26.48 19.55 3.84
CA MET A 261 -27.77 18.85 3.97
C MET A 261 -28.58 19.38 5.15
N ARG A 262 -27.95 19.66 6.29
CA ARG A 262 -28.62 20.25 7.47
C ARG A 262 -29.20 21.61 7.13
N ASP A 263 -28.38 22.51 6.61
CA ASP A 263 -28.75 23.90 6.35
C ASP A 263 -29.84 23.96 5.26
N SER A 264 -29.72 23.15 4.20
CA SER A 264 -30.73 23.04 3.14
C SER A 264 -32.08 22.54 3.66
N VAL A 265 -32.10 21.56 4.57
CA VAL A 265 -33.34 21.04 5.17
C VAL A 265 -33.93 22.04 6.18
N GLU A 266 -33.09 22.78 6.90
CA GLU A 266 -33.51 23.86 7.80
C GLU A 266 -34.20 25.01 7.04
N GLU A 267 -33.75 25.30 5.81
CA GLU A 267 -34.41 26.21 4.87
C GLU A 267 -35.72 25.64 4.26
N GLY A 268 -36.11 24.42 4.62
CA GLY A 268 -37.35 23.77 4.16
C GLY A 268 -37.23 23.03 2.82
N ASN A 269 -36.02 22.83 2.30
CA ASN A 269 -35.84 22.02 1.09
C ASN A 269 -35.92 20.51 1.40
N SER A 270 -36.43 19.71 0.47
CA SER A 270 -36.42 18.24 0.57
C SER A 270 -35.00 17.66 0.47
N LEU A 271 -34.80 16.42 0.91
CA LEU A 271 -33.50 15.73 0.75
C LEU A 271 -33.15 15.56 -0.74
N GLN A 272 -34.14 15.37 -1.61
CA GLN A 272 -33.95 15.35 -3.06
C GLN A 272 -33.30 16.64 -3.57
N LYS A 273 -33.87 17.80 -3.19
CA LYS A 273 -33.35 19.11 -3.60
C LYS A 273 -31.98 19.37 -2.96
N SER A 274 -31.79 18.95 -1.72
CA SER A 274 -30.51 19.07 -1.01
C SER A 274 -29.36 18.34 -1.73
N PHE A 275 -29.60 17.12 -2.22
CA PHE A 275 -28.63 16.39 -3.04
C PHE A 275 -28.39 17.04 -4.42
N SER A 276 -29.44 17.57 -5.06
CA SER A 276 -29.31 18.20 -6.39
C SER A 276 -28.58 19.54 -6.37
N LEU A 277 -28.60 20.25 -5.24
CA LEU A 277 -27.86 21.50 -5.05
C LEU A 277 -26.34 21.28 -4.87
N TYR A 278 -25.91 20.05 -4.59
CA TYR A 278 -24.49 19.71 -4.39
C TYR A 278 -24.05 18.47 -5.21
N PRO A 279 -24.34 18.40 -6.53
CA PRO A 279 -24.39 17.14 -7.26
C PRO A 279 -23.01 16.51 -7.50
N ARG A 280 -21.96 17.31 -7.71
CA ARG A 280 -20.61 16.81 -8.02
C ARG A 280 -20.01 16.08 -6.81
N GLU A 281 -20.03 16.71 -5.64
CA GLU A 281 -19.53 16.09 -4.41
C GLU A 281 -20.49 15.04 -3.87
N ALA A 282 -21.82 15.28 -3.90
CA ALA A 282 -22.80 14.30 -3.43
C ALA A 282 -22.67 12.97 -4.20
N ASN A 283 -22.62 12.98 -5.53
CA ASN A 283 -22.49 11.75 -6.33
C ASN A 283 -21.16 11.03 -6.08
N ARG A 284 -20.10 11.80 -5.78
CA ARG A 284 -18.79 11.23 -5.44
C ARG A 284 -18.80 10.54 -4.09
N LEU A 285 -19.53 11.06 -3.10
CA LEU A 285 -19.51 10.60 -1.71
C LEU A 285 -20.61 9.59 -1.40
N VAL A 286 -21.82 9.85 -1.91
CA VAL A 286 -23.02 9.04 -1.74
C VAL A 286 -23.45 8.54 -3.13
N PRO A 287 -23.38 7.23 -3.42
CA PRO A 287 -23.82 6.69 -4.71
C PRO A 287 -25.26 7.08 -5.03
N ILE A 288 -25.57 7.30 -6.31
CA ILE A 288 -26.91 7.72 -6.77
C ILE A 288 -28.00 6.76 -6.27
N THR A 289 -27.75 5.46 -6.28
CA THR A 289 -28.69 4.46 -5.75
C THR A 289 -29.04 4.69 -4.28
N VAL A 290 -28.07 5.11 -3.47
CA VAL A 290 -28.29 5.43 -2.04
C VAL A 290 -29.08 6.72 -1.89
N GLN A 291 -28.78 7.75 -2.69
CA GLN A 291 -29.57 8.98 -2.70
C GLN A 291 -31.03 8.69 -3.04
N GLN A 292 -31.30 7.87 -4.06
CA GLN A 292 -32.66 7.50 -4.46
C GLN A 292 -33.40 6.71 -3.37
N MET A 293 -32.72 5.80 -2.66
CA MET A 293 -33.31 5.13 -1.50
C MET A 293 -33.71 6.13 -0.41
N ILE A 294 -32.83 7.09 -0.09
CA ILE A 294 -33.11 8.14 0.90
C ILE A 294 -34.33 8.99 0.47
N ILE A 295 -34.35 9.44 -0.79
CA ILE A 295 -35.45 10.24 -1.36
C ILE A 295 -36.77 9.46 -1.34
N SER A 296 -36.73 8.18 -1.69
CA SER A 296 -37.91 7.31 -1.63
C SER A 296 -38.39 7.09 -0.20
N GLY A 297 -37.47 6.94 0.76
CA GLY A 297 -37.76 6.85 2.19
C GLY A 297 -38.40 8.12 2.75
N GLU A 298 -37.92 9.30 2.34
CA GLU A 298 -38.52 10.59 2.70
C GLU A 298 -39.98 10.67 2.18
N LYS A 299 -40.20 10.40 0.89
CA LYS A 299 -41.54 10.47 0.26
C LYS A 299 -42.54 9.47 0.84
N SER A 300 -42.06 8.31 1.30
CA SER A 300 -42.89 7.26 1.90
C SER A 300 -43.00 7.35 3.42
N ALA A 301 -42.43 8.40 4.05
CA ALA A 301 -42.34 8.54 5.50
C ALA A 301 -41.64 7.35 6.22
N GLN A 302 -40.82 6.59 5.50
CA GLN A 302 -40.05 5.45 6.02
C GLN A 302 -38.53 5.74 6.08
N LEU A 303 -38.16 7.01 6.10
CA LEU A 303 -36.76 7.46 6.03
C LEU A 303 -35.86 6.78 7.08
N SER A 304 -36.32 6.69 8.34
CA SER A 304 -35.57 5.99 9.40
C SER A 304 -35.25 4.53 9.04
N LYS A 305 -36.28 3.76 8.66
CA LYS A 305 -36.14 2.34 8.29
C LYS A 305 -35.20 2.15 7.09
N THR A 306 -35.34 3.02 6.09
CA THR A 306 -34.47 2.97 4.90
C THR A 306 -33.02 3.29 5.24
N LEU A 307 -32.76 4.27 6.12
CA LEU A 307 -31.41 4.62 6.55
C LEU A 307 -30.76 3.50 7.36
N ILE A 308 -31.49 2.86 8.28
CA ILE A 308 -30.99 1.66 8.99
C ILE A 308 -30.60 0.59 7.97
N LYS A 309 -31.44 0.34 6.95
CA LYS A 309 -31.15 -0.69 5.96
C LYS A 309 -29.93 -0.36 5.09
N ILE A 310 -29.75 0.92 4.76
CA ILE A 310 -28.52 1.41 4.11
C ILE A 310 -27.31 1.14 5.03
N GLY A 311 -27.44 1.46 6.32
CA GLY A 311 -26.44 1.20 7.36
C GLY A 311 -25.95 -0.25 7.35
N GLU A 312 -26.89 -1.19 7.53
CA GLU A 312 -26.62 -2.64 7.51
C GLU A 312 -25.98 -3.11 6.20
N THR A 313 -26.47 -2.61 5.07
CA THR A 313 -25.96 -3.01 3.75
C THR A 313 -24.50 -2.60 3.57
N PHE A 314 -24.16 -1.38 4.00
CA PHE A 314 -22.80 -0.87 3.91
C PHE A 314 -21.88 -1.42 5.01
N GLU A 315 -22.42 -1.85 6.14
CA GLU A 315 -21.70 -2.62 7.13
C GLU A 315 -21.21 -3.95 6.54
N THR A 316 -22.09 -4.75 5.94
CA THR A 316 -21.72 -6.01 5.26
C THR A 316 -20.70 -5.79 4.13
N LYS A 317 -20.83 -4.70 3.37
CA LYS A 317 -19.84 -4.33 2.35
C LYS A 317 -18.50 -3.98 2.98
N THR A 318 -18.50 -3.21 4.06
CA THR A 318 -17.30 -2.86 4.83
C THR A 318 -16.57 -4.10 5.31
N GLU A 319 -17.29 -5.10 5.84
CA GLU A 319 -16.69 -6.37 6.25
C GLU A 319 -16.03 -7.11 5.09
N THR A 320 -16.71 -7.15 3.95
CA THR A 320 -16.21 -7.81 2.73
C THR A 320 -14.97 -7.10 2.19
N THR A 321 -15.00 -5.77 2.10
CA THR A 321 -13.86 -4.96 1.66
C THR A 321 -12.68 -5.08 2.64
N THR A 322 -12.94 -5.17 3.94
CA THR A 322 -11.88 -5.39 4.96
C THR A 322 -11.21 -6.74 4.79
N LYS A 323 -11.97 -7.82 4.52
CA LYS A 323 -11.42 -9.15 4.21
C LYS A 323 -10.56 -9.12 2.94
N ASN A 324 -11.07 -8.49 1.88
CA ASN A 324 -10.36 -8.37 0.62
C ASN A 324 -9.10 -7.51 0.71
N LEU A 325 -9.05 -6.55 1.64
CA LEU A 325 -7.86 -5.74 1.88
C LEU A 325 -6.66 -6.62 2.25
N THR A 326 -6.85 -7.61 3.13
CA THR A 326 -5.77 -8.56 3.50
C THR A 326 -5.27 -9.36 2.29
N VAL A 327 -6.19 -9.85 1.45
CA VAL A 327 -5.86 -10.62 0.24
C VAL A 327 -5.06 -9.78 -0.77
N ILE A 328 -5.38 -8.49 -0.90
CA ILE A 328 -4.67 -7.59 -1.81
C ILE A 328 -3.31 -7.16 -1.25
N LEU A 329 -3.20 -7.02 0.07
CA LEU A 329 -1.95 -6.62 0.72
C LEU A 329 -0.85 -7.69 0.57
N GLU A 330 -1.21 -8.96 0.50
CA GLU A 330 -0.24 -10.06 0.41
C GLU A 330 0.62 -10.02 -0.88
N PRO A 331 0.06 -9.96 -2.10
CA PRO A 331 0.87 -9.78 -3.32
C PRO A 331 1.75 -8.53 -3.29
N ILE A 332 1.24 -7.42 -2.75
CA ILE A 332 1.99 -6.17 -2.64
C ILE A 332 3.20 -6.36 -1.71
N LEU A 333 3.00 -7.03 -0.57
CA LEU A 333 4.09 -7.37 0.35
C LEU A 333 5.12 -8.27 -0.32
N LEU A 334 4.69 -9.32 -1.03
CA LEU A 334 5.60 -10.21 -1.74
C LEU A 334 6.46 -9.46 -2.77
N VAL A 335 5.88 -8.53 -3.52
CA VAL A 335 6.64 -7.69 -4.46
C VAL A 335 7.63 -6.79 -3.73
N ILE A 336 7.23 -6.13 -2.65
CA ILE A 336 8.12 -5.25 -1.86
C ILE A 336 9.28 -6.05 -1.27
N VAL A 337 8.98 -7.21 -0.66
CA VAL A 337 9.99 -8.11 -0.08
C VAL A 337 10.92 -8.63 -1.17
N TRP A 338 10.38 -9.06 -2.31
CA TRP A 338 11.17 -9.52 -3.45
C TRP A 338 12.12 -8.42 -3.94
N ILE A 339 11.65 -7.18 -4.13
CA ILE A 339 12.51 -6.05 -4.51
C ILE A 339 13.61 -5.85 -3.46
N GLY A 340 13.27 -5.87 -2.17
CA GLY A 340 14.23 -5.71 -1.08
C GLY A 340 15.29 -6.82 -1.06
N VAL A 341 14.87 -8.07 -1.12
CA VAL A 341 15.74 -9.25 -1.09
C VAL A 341 16.63 -9.32 -2.33
N VAL A 342 16.07 -9.11 -3.53
CA VAL A 342 16.85 -9.09 -4.78
C VAL A 342 17.85 -7.94 -4.77
N SER A 343 17.47 -6.75 -4.28
CA SER A 343 18.39 -5.62 -4.17
C SER A 343 19.58 -5.96 -3.26
N VAL A 344 19.32 -6.59 -2.11
CA VAL A 344 20.35 -7.06 -1.19
C VAL A 344 21.20 -8.18 -1.81
N ALA A 345 20.59 -9.14 -2.48
CA ALA A 345 21.30 -10.24 -3.13
C ALA A 345 22.23 -9.73 -4.23
N LEU A 346 21.74 -8.85 -5.11
CA LEU A 346 22.55 -8.19 -6.13
C LEU A 346 23.68 -7.38 -5.50
N ALA A 347 23.43 -6.73 -4.36
CA ALA A 347 24.44 -5.97 -3.64
C ALA A 347 25.63 -6.80 -3.17
N VAL A 348 25.39 -8.06 -2.80
CA VAL A 348 26.43 -8.98 -2.32
C VAL A 348 27.05 -9.79 -3.46
N ILE A 349 26.25 -10.22 -4.45
CA ILE A 349 26.68 -11.16 -5.49
C ILE A 349 27.42 -10.44 -6.64
N LEU A 350 26.94 -9.28 -7.12
CA LEU A 350 27.58 -8.55 -8.23
C LEU A 350 29.06 -8.25 -7.97
N PRO A 351 29.46 -7.78 -6.77
CA PRO A 351 30.84 -7.51 -6.50
C PRO A 351 31.72 -8.77 -6.60
N ILE A 352 31.26 -9.92 -6.14
CA ILE A 352 31.99 -11.21 -6.24
C ILE A 352 32.23 -11.58 -7.71
N TYR A 353 31.24 -11.43 -8.58
CA TYR A 353 31.42 -11.69 -10.02
C TYR A 353 32.41 -10.73 -10.67
N SER A 354 32.45 -9.46 -10.24
CA SER A 354 33.42 -8.49 -10.78
C SER A 354 34.87 -8.87 -10.44
N LEU A 355 35.10 -9.54 -9.30
CA LEU A 355 36.42 -10.09 -8.95
C LEU A 355 36.81 -11.21 -9.90
N LEU A 356 35.89 -12.16 -10.14
CA LEU A 356 36.13 -13.30 -11.03
C LEU A 356 36.35 -12.85 -12.49
N GLY A 357 35.58 -11.88 -12.96
CA GLY A 357 35.71 -11.33 -14.32
C GLY A 357 36.96 -10.46 -14.51
N GLY A 358 37.35 -9.68 -13.50
CA GLY A 358 38.55 -8.85 -13.54
C GLY A 358 39.86 -9.66 -13.60
N LEU A 359 39.86 -10.86 -13.02
CA LEU A 359 40.99 -11.80 -13.12
C LEU A 359 41.16 -12.43 -14.51
N ASN A 360 40.15 -12.32 -15.38
CA ASN A 360 40.14 -12.99 -16.69
C ASN A 360 40.59 -12.07 -17.85
N ASN A 361 40.96 -10.81 -17.57
CA ASN A 361 41.54 -9.89 -18.54
C ASN A 361 43.05 -9.74 -18.25
N PRO A 362 43.96 -10.27 -19.09
CA PRO A 362 45.39 -10.08 -18.89
C PRO A 362 45.76 -8.59 -19.06
N PRO A 363 46.83 -8.11 -18.39
CA PRO A 363 47.25 -6.72 -18.49
C PRO A 363 47.55 -6.38 -19.95
N THR A 364 46.91 -5.33 -20.45
CA THR A 364 47.17 -4.79 -21.78
C THR A 364 48.48 -4.02 -21.71
N ASP A 365 49.60 -4.69 -21.98
CA ASP A 365 50.89 -4.03 -22.14
C ASP A 365 50.80 -3.05 -23.32
N THR A 366 50.84 -1.76 -23.01
CA THR A 366 50.96 -0.67 -23.98
C THR A 366 52.37 -0.64 -24.54
N SER A 367 52.70 -1.57 -25.44
CA SER A 367 53.86 -1.49 -26.31
C SER A 367 53.62 -2.24 -27.61
N SER A 368 52.70 -1.75 -28.44
CA SER A 368 52.69 -2.09 -29.86
C SER A 368 53.58 -1.10 -30.61
N PRO A 369 54.59 -1.54 -31.39
CA PRO A 369 55.33 -0.63 -32.26
C PRO A 369 54.43 -0.12 -33.39
N PRO A 370 54.72 1.04 -34.01
CA PRO A 370 53.89 1.58 -35.08
C PRO A 370 53.96 0.70 -36.34
N PRO A 371 52.93 0.70 -37.19
CA PRO A 371 52.92 -0.10 -38.42
C PRO A 371 53.96 0.42 -39.42
N PRO A 372 54.60 -0.45 -40.22
CA PRO A 372 55.58 -0.02 -41.20
C PRO A 372 54.90 0.68 -42.38
N VAL A 373 55.59 1.68 -42.93
CA VAL A 373 55.20 2.46 -44.11
C VAL A 373 55.40 1.63 -45.37
N THR A 374 54.41 1.65 -46.26
CA THR A 374 54.45 1.05 -47.61
C THR A 374 55.53 1.72 -48.45
N GLU A 375 56.50 0.96 -48.95
CA GLU A 375 57.45 1.39 -50.00
C GLU A 375 57.55 0.32 -51.09
N SER A 376 57.46 0.76 -52.35
CA SER A 376 57.47 -0.07 -53.56
C SER A 376 58.89 -0.33 -54.05
N ALA A 377 59.22 -1.58 -54.43
CA ALA A 377 60.04 -1.92 -55.61
C ALA A 377 60.18 -3.45 -55.81
N LEU A 378 60.01 -3.90 -57.05
CA LEU A 378 60.44 -5.18 -57.65
C LEU A 378 61.89 -5.04 -58.20
N PRO A 379 62.61 -6.08 -58.71
CA PRO A 379 62.46 -7.54 -58.66
C PRO A 379 63.80 -8.30 -58.33
N ASP A 380 63.77 -9.63 -58.48
CA ASP A 380 64.86 -10.63 -58.55
C ASP A 380 65.44 -11.20 -57.23
N THR A 381 65.09 -12.45 -56.91
CA THR A 381 65.84 -13.66 -57.34
C THR A 381 65.13 -14.91 -56.76
N ALA A 382 64.80 -15.89 -57.60
CA ALA A 382 64.36 -17.24 -57.23
C ALA A 382 65.51 -18.26 -57.48
N PRO A 383 65.46 -19.56 -57.08
CA PRO A 383 64.36 -20.31 -56.46
C PRO A 383 64.77 -21.31 -55.34
N ALA A 384 63.78 -21.87 -54.64
CA ALA A 384 63.84 -23.24 -54.08
C ALA A 384 62.39 -23.83 -54.00
N PRO A 385 62.11 -25.05 -54.53
CA PRO A 385 60.78 -25.70 -54.47
C PRO A 385 60.78 -26.91 -53.52
N PRO A 386 59.68 -27.68 -53.37
CA PRO A 386 58.30 -27.30 -53.09
C PRO A 386 57.79 -27.99 -51.80
N GLY A 387 57.06 -27.26 -50.95
CA GLY A 387 56.23 -27.84 -49.88
C GLY A 387 54.79 -27.96 -50.38
N ALA A 388 54.20 -29.14 -50.24
CA ALA A 388 52.94 -29.55 -50.84
C ALA A 388 51.80 -28.52 -50.74
N LEU A 389 51.14 -28.28 -51.87
CA LEU A 389 49.78 -27.74 -51.91
C LEU A 389 48.85 -28.78 -51.31
N GLU A 390 48.50 -28.62 -50.04
CA GLU A 390 47.25 -29.20 -49.54
C GLU A 390 46.11 -28.36 -50.10
N THR A 391 45.45 -28.89 -51.13
CA THR A 391 44.11 -28.43 -51.50
C THR A 391 43.22 -28.54 -50.26
N PRO A 392 42.64 -27.44 -49.74
CA PRO A 392 41.73 -27.55 -48.61
C PRO A 392 40.53 -28.38 -49.05
N LEU A 393 40.19 -29.40 -48.26
CA LEU A 393 38.92 -30.11 -48.39
C LEU A 393 37.80 -29.08 -48.22
N VAL A 394 37.16 -28.71 -49.33
CA VAL A 394 36.02 -27.80 -49.32
C VAL A 394 34.85 -28.60 -48.77
N ASN A 395 34.47 -28.32 -47.53
CA ASN A 395 33.34 -28.96 -46.90
C ASN A 395 32.08 -28.15 -47.17
N TYR A 396 31.02 -28.85 -47.60
CA TYR A 396 29.74 -28.23 -47.91
C TYR A 396 28.74 -28.52 -46.81
N LEU A 397 27.72 -27.66 -46.69
CA LEU A 397 26.54 -27.94 -45.92
C LEU A 397 25.29 -27.58 -46.72
N GLU A 398 24.23 -28.35 -46.52
CA GLU A 398 22.92 -28.15 -47.13
C GLU A 398 21.95 -27.60 -46.07
N ILE A 399 21.13 -26.62 -46.45
CA ILE A 399 20.09 -26.06 -45.59
C ILE A 399 18.86 -26.96 -45.60
N LEU A 400 18.41 -27.39 -44.42
CA LEU A 400 17.22 -28.24 -44.25
C LEU A 400 15.94 -27.41 -44.24
N GLU A 401 14.80 -28.07 -44.41
CA GLU A 401 13.49 -27.43 -44.31
C GLU A 401 13.30 -26.75 -42.93
N THR A 402 12.80 -25.51 -42.98
CA THR A 402 12.47 -24.71 -41.80
C THR A 402 10.98 -24.38 -41.84
N GLU A 403 10.35 -24.23 -40.68
CA GLU A 403 8.92 -23.83 -40.58
C GLU A 403 8.64 -22.48 -41.27
N THR A 404 9.66 -21.63 -41.42
CA THR A 404 9.57 -20.31 -42.04
C THR A 404 9.94 -20.29 -43.53
N GLY A 405 10.39 -21.41 -44.10
CA GLY A 405 10.81 -21.52 -45.49
C GLY A 405 12.16 -20.87 -45.82
N TYR A 406 12.89 -20.36 -44.82
CA TYR A 406 14.24 -19.78 -44.95
C TYR A 406 14.97 -19.82 -43.60
N LEU A 407 16.31 -19.83 -43.64
CA LEU A 407 17.19 -19.75 -42.48
C LEU A 407 17.92 -18.40 -42.45
N ASN A 408 17.91 -17.72 -41.30
CA ASN A 408 18.62 -16.45 -41.11
C ASN A 408 20.11 -16.69 -40.90
N VAL A 409 20.94 -15.99 -41.69
CA VAL A 409 22.39 -15.92 -41.54
C VAL A 409 22.73 -14.73 -40.66
N ARG A 410 23.53 -14.94 -39.61
CA ARG A 410 23.84 -13.91 -38.60
C ARG A 410 25.29 -13.46 -38.65
N GLN A 411 25.55 -12.24 -38.18
CA GLN A 411 26.90 -11.68 -38.18
C GLN A 411 27.88 -12.43 -37.24
N ASN A 412 27.36 -13.03 -36.16
CA ASN A 412 28.14 -13.75 -35.15
C ASN A 412 27.38 -15.03 -34.73
N ALA A 413 28.08 -15.99 -34.12
CA ALA A 413 27.56 -17.24 -33.57
C ALA A 413 26.64 -17.07 -32.33
N SER A 414 25.60 -16.25 -32.45
CA SER A 414 24.62 -15.97 -31.40
C SER A 414 23.24 -15.66 -31.96
N GLY A 415 22.19 -16.17 -31.31
CA GLY A 415 20.79 -15.94 -31.69
C GLY A 415 20.34 -14.48 -31.54
N SER A 416 21.07 -13.66 -30.78
CA SER A 416 20.81 -12.22 -30.62
C SER A 416 21.58 -11.34 -31.61
N SER A 417 22.45 -11.93 -32.45
CA SER A 417 23.28 -11.18 -33.41
C SER A 417 22.46 -10.68 -34.62
N PRO A 418 22.78 -9.53 -35.23
CA PRO A 418 22.08 -9.02 -36.42
C PRO A 418 22.06 -10.02 -37.57
N VAL A 419 20.96 -10.06 -38.32
CA VAL A 419 20.80 -10.90 -39.51
C VAL A 419 21.49 -10.19 -40.69
N VAL A 420 22.45 -10.87 -41.31
CA VAL A 420 23.25 -10.38 -42.44
C VAL A 420 22.77 -10.94 -43.79
N GLY A 421 21.93 -11.98 -43.76
CA GLY A 421 21.35 -12.59 -44.95
C GLY A 421 20.32 -13.67 -44.63
N ARG A 422 19.70 -14.24 -45.67
CA ARG A 422 18.78 -15.37 -45.57
C ARG A 422 19.13 -16.38 -46.66
N VAL A 423 19.03 -17.66 -46.31
CA VAL A 423 19.30 -18.79 -47.22
C VAL A 423 18.10 -19.73 -47.23
N ASN A 424 17.84 -20.39 -48.35
CA ASN A 424 16.64 -21.20 -48.55
C ASN A 424 16.93 -22.70 -48.37
N PRO A 425 15.94 -23.52 -47.98
CA PRO A 425 16.08 -24.97 -47.96
C PRO A 425 16.54 -25.54 -49.30
N GLY A 426 17.47 -26.49 -49.27
CA GLY A 426 18.06 -27.13 -50.44
C GLY A 426 19.28 -26.39 -51.03
N GLU A 427 19.58 -25.17 -50.58
CA GLU A 427 20.81 -24.46 -50.99
C GLU A 427 22.03 -25.05 -50.27
N GLN A 428 23.15 -25.12 -50.99
CA GLN A 428 24.42 -25.63 -50.49
C GLN A 428 25.46 -24.52 -50.37
N PHE A 429 26.18 -24.49 -49.26
CA PHE A 429 27.20 -23.48 -48.96
C PHE A 429 28.48 -24.12 -48.48
N GLU A 430 29.61 -23.53 -48.88
CA GLU A 430 30.92 -23.81 -48.28
C GLU A 430 30.94 -23.29 -46.84
N TYR A 431 31.43 -24.12 -45.91
CA TYR A 431 31.62 -23.71 -44.53
C TYR A 431 33.09 -23.77 -44.10
N PHE A 432 33.49 -22.82 -43.26
CA PHE A 432 34.89 -22.57 -42.90
C PHE A 432 35.21 -22.96 -41.45
N GLY A 433 34.20 -23.09 -40.60
CA GLY A 433 34.40 -23.44 -39.20
C GLY A 433 33.10 -23.61 -38.43
N LYS A 434 33.22 -24.22 -37.25
CA LYS A 434 32.13 -24.41 -36.29
C LYS A 434 32.49 -23.75 -34.96
N GLN A 435 31.57 -22.97 -34.40
CA GLN A 435 31.69 -22.37 -33.08
C GLN A 435 30.44 -22.71 -32.26
N GLY A 436 30.58 -23.64 -31.31
CA GLY A 436 29.44 -24.15 -30.55
C GLY A 436 28.40 -24.82 -31.47
N SER A 437 27.16 -24.32 -31.45
CA SER A 437 26.06 -24.79 -32.32
C SER A 437 25.89 -23.96 -33.60
N TRP A 438 26.94 -23.29 -34.07
CA TRP A 438 26.90 -22.43 -35.26
C TRP A 438 28.00 -22.79 -36.26
N TYR A 439 27.71 -22.64 -37.54
CA TYR A 439 28.64 -22.87 -38.66
C TYR A 439 28.79 -21.58 -39.45
N GLU A 440 30.03 -21.26 -39.81
CA GLU A 440 30.35 -20.10 -40.63
C GLU A 440 30.31 -20.48 -42.11
N ILE A 441 29.42 -19.86 -42.87
CA ILE A 441 29.22 -20.07 -44.31
C ILE A 441 29.62 -18.83 -45.11
N SER A 442 30.01 -19.04 -46.37
CA SER A 442 30.20 -17.95 -47.35
C SER A 442 28.96 -17.78 -48.22
N LEU A 443 28.44 -16.56 -48.28
CA LEU A 443 27.38 -16.17 -49.21
C LEU A 443 27.97 -15.87 -50.61
N PRO A 444 27.16 -15.91 -51.69
CA PRO A 444 27.62 -15.66 -53.06
C PRO A 444 28.28 -14.29 -53.30
N GLU A 445 28.04 -13.31 -52.42
CA GLU A 445 28.66 -11.97 -52.45
C GLU A 445 30.03 -11.89 -51.74
N GLY A 446 30.62 -13.02 -51.33
CA GLY A 446 31.88 -13.08 -50.58
C GLY A 446 31.75 -12.64 -49.11
N ARG A 447 30.52 -12.45 -48.62
CA ARG A 447 30.23 -12.14 -47.21
C ARG A 447 30.14 -13.42 -46.39
N ARG A 448 30.75 -13.43 -45.21
CA ARG A 448 30.66 -14.54 -44.27
C ARG A 448 29.58 -14.30 -43.22
N GLY A 449 28.95 -15.38 -42.77
CA GLY A 449 27.99 -15.32 -41.69
C GLY A 449 27.68 -16.68 -41.09
N TRP A 450 26.92 -16.68 -40.00
CA TRP A 450 26.72 -17.83 -39.14
C TRP A 450 25.30 -18.37 -39.23
N VAL A 451 25.19 -19.68 -39.41
CA VAL A 451 23.92 -20.43 -39.40
C VAL A 451 23.92 -21.45 -38.26
N ILE A 452 22.74 -21.78 -37.74
CA ILE A 452 22.60 -22.66 -36.58
C ILE A 452 22.55 -24.13 -37.02
N ASP A 453 23.24 -25.01 -36.28
CA ASP A 453 23.43 -26.44 -36.55
C ASP A 453 22.12 -27.21 -36.76
N ARG A 454 21.04 -26.77 -36.10
CA ARG A 454 19.73 -27.47 -36.11
C ARG A 454 19.10 -27.59 -37.50
N TYR A 455 19.39 -26.66 -38.40
CA TYR A 455 18.74 -26.56 -39.71
C TYR A 455 19.70 -26.78 -40.87
N ILE A 456 20.81 -27.48 -40.62
CA ILE A 456 21.81 -27.80 -41.64
C ILE A 456 22.16 -29.28 -41.63
N ARG A 457 22.64 -29.77 -42.76
CA ARG A 457 23.27 -31.08 -42.89
C ARG A 457 24.65 -30.90 -43.52
N VAL A 458 25.70 -31.30 -42.81
CA VAL A 458 27.05 -31.28 -43.35
C VAL A 458 27.18 -32.35 -44.44
N ILE A 459 27.60 -31.93 -45.62
CA ILE A 459 27.91 -32.78 -46.77
C ILE A 459 29.44 -32.79 -46.89
N ASN A 460 30.06 -33.82 -46.31
CA ASN A 460 31.48 -34.08 -46.57
C ASN A 460 31.61 -34.69 -47.97
N PRO A 461 32.60 -34.28 -48.78
CA PRO A 461 32.90 -34.92 -50.06
C PRO A 461 33.32 -36.39 -49.90
#